data_AF-A0A0F9H080-F1
#
_entry.id   AF-A0A0F9H080-F1
#
_cell.length_a   1.000
_cell.length_b   1.000
_cell.length_c   1.000
_cell.angle_alpha   90.00
_cell.angle_beta   90.00
_cell.angle_gamma   90.00
#
_symmetry.space_group_name_H-M   'P 1'
#
loop_
_entity.id
_entity.type
_entity.pdbx_description
1 polymer ?
#
loop_
_entity_poly.entity_id
_entity_poly.type
_entity_poly.pdbx_seq_one_letter_code
_entity_poly.pdbx_strand_id
1 'polypeptide(L)'
;LIIFDGIDESRCERSELLDFLNFIFENNFYVFLTCRLEYHPFFNVYQALRIKKAHHLCIELCEWKNPQWEIYIAGLKSNYPEKIKLISSFQKQLIGGNFSTLPSRPLFLKMLSDLVINNETNILINPELSSNLAEIYYKFIKWKNIDDYNRKGGLYIFDLEEFEKGCFLFLREIAFLEYKSENEISFESIQNICREKDFFHLSKEYINKILLESSIFSIVRRTEDTTFSFSHKSFMEYLMAFNLADCIFPQDLNPNNAICNEIWYYFQTYEIAHHFQNEIERIQITNELSIEKRNIFMFNAFKNVLYNGIEDDLLSHDKRFEEVLYYIGKFKINNPELIRILKQIVNNHEKYHSNYFRTASVALAMVIDKKYCERYIFYLIKDYMREGDDFELNLNRQIRYYGETTLHKILKNDMDDYIFGRKLSTIISLKIFTYFTTKPTEQRNLPPLKNYLNQVYNAALKQGHSNIQKICKELARMKSQDILLTEY
;
A
#
# COMPACT_ATOMS: atom_id res chain seq x y z
N LEU A 1 34.95 3.38 -4.68
CA LEU A 1 33.50 3.47 -4.95
C LEU A 1 32.88 2.16 -4.51
N ILE A 2 31.93 2.21 -3.60
CA ILE A 2 31.15 1.04 -3.15
C ILE A 2 29.73 1.23 -3.66
N ILE A 3 29.14 0.19 -4.26
CA ILE A 3 27.79 0.23 -4.81
C ILE A 3 26.92 -0.71 -3.98
N PHE A 4 25.84 -0.17 -3.41
CA PHE A 4 24.79 -0.95 -2.77
C PHE A 4 23.55 -0.88 -3.64
N ASP A 5 23.19 -2.04 -4.18
CA ASP A 5 21.98 -2.18 -4.96
C ASP A 5 20.83 -2.67 -4.07
N GLY A 6 19.71 -1.96 -4.07
CA GLY A 6 18.51 -2.30 -3.29
C GLY A 6 18.71 -2.18 -1.79
N ILE A 7 19.17 -1.03 -1.27
CA ILE A 7 19.37 -0.88 0.18
C ILE A 7 18.06 -1.05 0.99
N ASP A 8 16.90 -0.82 0.38
CA ASP A 8 15.57 -1.09 0.97
C ASP A 8 15.19 -2.57 1.05
N GLU A 9 16.03 -3.43 0.51
CA GLU A 9 15.97 -4.88 0.66
C GLU A 9 16.94 -5.39 1.74
N SER A 10 17.73 -4.49 2.33
CA SER A 10 18.66 -4.81 3.42
C SER A 10 17.92 -5.26 4.68
N ARG A 11 18.44 -6.31 5.31
CA ARG A 11 17.97 -6.88 6.58
C ARG A 11 18.69 -6.32 7.81
N CYS A 12 19.58 -5.34 7.62
CA CYS A 12 20.41 -4.82 8.70
C CYS A 12 19.54 -4.19 9.79
N GLU A 13 19.86 -4.49 11.05
CA GLU A 13 19.25 -3.76 12.15
C GLU A 13 19.59 -2.27 12.06
N ARG A 14 18.76 -1.41 12.66
CA ARG A 14 18.97 0.05 12.60
C ARG A 14 20.33 0.46 13.18
N SER A 15 20.82 -0.24 14.19
CA SER A 15 22.15 -0.07 14.79
C SER A 15 23.26 -0.38 13.79
N GLU A 16 23.19 -1.55 13.14
CA GLU A 16 24.18 -1.99 12.15
C GLU A 16 24.25 -1.04 10.94
N LEU A 17 23.09 -0.55 10.48
CA LEU A 17 23.05 0.44 9.41
C LEU A 17 23.72 1.76 9.81
N LEU A 18 23.56 2.19 11.07
CA LEU A 18 24.21 3.39 11.59
C LEU A 18 25.73 3.20 11.72
N ASP A 19 26.17 2.05 12.23
CA ASP A 19 27.59 1.71 12.35
C ASP A 19 28.26 1.62 10.99
N PHE A 20 27.56 1.03 10.02
CA PHE A 20 28.00 0.96 8.64
C PHE A 20 28.15 2.35 7.99
N LEU A 21 27.18 3.25 8.21
CA LEU A 21 27.27 4.62 7.74
C LEU A 21 28.42 5.38 8.43
N ASN A 22 28.62 5.18 9.74
CA ASN A 22 29.75 5.75 10.47
C ASN A 22 31.08 5.30 9.87
N PHE A 23 31.22 4.00 9.58
CA PHE A 23 32.39 3.43 8.92
C PHE A 23 32.64 4.07 7.54
N ILE A 24 31.60 4.24 6.71
CA ILE A 24 31.72 4.94 5.41
C ILE A 24 32.30 6.34 5.60
N PHE A 25 31.77 7.09 6.56
CA PHE A 25 32.19 8.47 6.80
C PHE A 25 33.61 8.57 7.34
N GLU A 26 33.96 7.74 8.32
CA GLU A 26 35.31 7.74 8.92
C GLU A 26 36.40 7.40 7.90
N ASN A 27 36.06 6.57 6.90
CA ASN A 27 37.00 6.12 5.89
C ASN A 27 36.89 6.88 4.55
N ASN A 28 36.05 7.91 4.45
CA ASN A 28 35.86 8.73 3.25
C ASN A 28 35.57 7.92 1.97
N PHE A 29 34.76 6.87 2.07
CA PHE A 29 34.38 6.10 0.87
C PHE A 29 33.35 6.83 0.02
N TYR A 30 33.53 6.80 -1.30
CA TYR A 30 32.46 7.12 -2.24
C TYR A 30 31.47 5.96 -2.28
N VAL A 31 30.20 6.25 -2.03
CA VAL A 31 29.14 5.24 -1.98
C VAL A 31 28.01 5.63 -2.92
N PHE A 32 27.55 4.67 -3.71
CA PHE A 32 26.35 4.78 -4.53
C PHE A 32 25.29 3.83 -3.96
N LEU A 33 24.15 4.37 -3.59
CA LEU A 33 23.04 3.62 -2.99
C LEU A 33 21.86 3.68 -3.95
N THR A 34 21.29 2.52 -4.30
CA THR A 34 19.98 2.47 -4.95
C THR A 34 18.92 2.11 -3.91
N CYS A 35 17.76 2.75 -4.01
CA CYS A 35 16.58 2.42 -3.22
C CYS A 35 15.35 2.75 -4.05
N ARG A 36 14.22 2.08 -3.76
CA ARG A 36 12.94 2.52 -4.33
C ARG A 36 12.54 3.87 -3.71
N LEU A 37 11.93 4.73 -4.54
CA LEU A 37 11.62 6.12 -4.20
C LEU A 37 10.77 6.23 -2.92
N GLU A 38 9.86 5.29 -2.71
CA GLU A 38 8.98 5.24 -1.54
C GLU A 38 9.70 4.92 -0.22
N TYR A 39 10.88 4.27 -0.26
CA TYR A 39 11.69 4.00 0.94
C TYR A 39 12.74 5.05 1.23
N HIS A 40 12.98 5.94 0.27
CA HIS A 40 13.90 7.06 0.41
C HIS A 40 13.74 7.82 1.75
N PRO A 41 12.51 8.11 2.26
CA PRO A 41 12.32 8.81 3.53
C PRO A 41 12.67 7.97 4.78
N PHE A 42 12.71 6.64 4.67
CA PHE A 42 12.93 5.73 5.80
C PHE A 42 14.42 5.50 6.08
N PHE A 43 15.28 5.82 5.11
CA PHE A 43 16.71 5.89 5.34
C PHE A 43 17.04 7.15 6.13
N ASN A 44 17.14 7.01 7.45
CA ASN A 44 17.65 8.04 8.36
C ASN A 44 19.11 8.45 8.06
N VAL A 45 19.71 7.83 7.04
CA VAL A 45 20.90 8.24 6.29
C VAL A 45 20.87 9.74 6.02
N TYR A 46 19.74 10.35 5.65
CA TYR A 46 19.66 11.79 5.37
C TYR A 46 19.84 12.69 6.59
N GLN A 47 19.27 12.31 7.73
CA GLN A 47 19.54 13.03 8.99
C GLN A 47 21.00 12.85 9.40
N ALA A 48 21.54 11.63 9.31
CA ALA A 48 22.94 11.35 9.62
C ALA A 48 23.92 12.09 8.69
N LEU A 49 23.66 12.13 7.38
CA LEU A 49 24.42 12.86 6.36
C LEU A 49 24.37 14.37 6.58
N ARG A 50 23.20 14.93 6.90
CA ARG A 50 23.02 16.35 7.25
C ARG A 50 23.77 16.72 8.51
N ILE A 51 23.67 15.90 9.57
CA ILE A 51 24.37 16.12 10.85
C ILE A 51 25.89 16.10 10.64
N LYS A 52 26.41 15.21 9.78
CA LYS A 52 27.86 15.10 9.49
C LYS A 52 28.36 15.97 8.34
N LYS A 53 27.53 16.85 7.76
CA LYS A 53 27.87 17.78 6.65
C LYS A 53 28.52 17.08 5.43
N ALA A 54 28.13 15.84 5.15
CA ALA A 54 28.66 15.11 4.00
C ALA A 54 28.04 15.60 2.68
N HIS A 55 28.86 15.74 1.64
CA HIS A 55 28.37 15.99 0.28
C HIS A 55 27.60 14.77 -0.22
N HIS A 56 26.33 14.94 -0.56
CA HIS A 56 25.49 13.89 -1.13
C HIS A 56 24.68 14.44 -2.31
N LEU A 57 24.38 13.57 -3.26
CA LEU A 57 23.55 13.86 -4.42
C LEU A 57 22.45 12.80 -4.50
N CYS A 58 21.20 13.23 -4.66
CA CYS A 58 20.10 12.33 -4.96
C CYS A 58 19.86 12.36 -6.47
N ILE A 59 19.84 11.19 -7.10
CA ILE A 59 19.54 11.04 -8.52
C ILE A 59 18.29 10.18 -8.61
N GLU A 60 17.21 10.77 -9.13
CA GLU A 60 16.00 10.02 -9.44
C GLU A 60 16.11 9.46 -10.86
N LEU A 61 15.89 8.15 -11.02
CA LEU A 61 15.85 7.53 -12.34
C LEU A 61 14.54 7.89 -13.02
N CYS A 62 14.63 8.65 -14.12
CA CYS A 62 13.47 9.08 -14.88
C CYS A 62 12.90 7.96 -15.76
N GLU A 63 11.63 8.13 -16.10
CA GLU A 63 10.89 7.31 -17.06
C GLU A 63 11.59 7.21 -18.43
N TRP A 64 11.56 6.01 -19.02
CA TRP A 64 11.97 5.81 -20.41
C TRP A 64 10.94 6.40 -21.36
N LYS A 65 11.43 7.03 -22.43
CA LYS A 65 10.60 7.64 -23.47
C LYS A 65 11.00 7.08 -24.84
N ASN A 66 10.39 7.62 -25.89
CA ASN A 66 10.63 7.22 -27.27
C ASN A 66 12.11 7.00 -27.63
N PRO A 67 13.08 7.85 -27.25
CA PRO A 67 14.48 7.62 -27.60
C PRO A 67 15.03 6.30 -27.02
N GLN A 68 14.72 5.99 -25.76
CA GLN A 68 15.13 4.74 -25.13
C GLN A 68 14.39 3.55 -25.75
N TRP A 69 13.11 3.71 -26.07
CA TRP A 69 12.33 2.66 -26.73
C TRP A 69 12.87 2.34 -28.12
N GLU A 70 13.28 3.34 -28.90
CA GLU A 70 13.88 3.15 -30.23
C GLU A 70 15.17 2.34 -30.16
N ILE A 71 16.04 2.66 -29.20
CA ILE A 71 17.28 1.90 -28.94
C ILE A 71 16.95 0.45 -28.57
N TYR A 72 15.98 0.24 -27.67
CA TYR A 72 15.55 -1.09 -27.25
C TYR A 72 15.00 -1.91 -28.43
N ILE A 73 14.12 -1.31 -29.24
CA ILE A 73 13.51 -1.95 -30.41
C ILE A 73 14.56 -2.27 -31.49
N ALA A 74 15.55 -1.39 -31.71
CA ALA A 74 16.65 -1.66 -32.62
C ALA A 74 17.46 -2.89 -32.16
N GLY A 75 17.73 -2.99 -30.85
CA GLY A 75 18.34 -4.18 -30.25
C GLY A 75 17.54 -5.45 -30.49
N LEU A 76 16.21 -5.40 -30.31
CA LEU A 76 15.34 -6.56 -30.60
C LEU A 76 15.38 -6.98 -32.06
N LYS A 77 15.34 -6.03 -33.01
CA LYS A 77 15.42 -6.34 -34.45
C LYS A 77 16.75 -6.99 -34.83
N SER A 78 17.84 -6.60 -34.16
CA SER A 78 19.15 -7.21 -34.36
C SER A 78 19.23 -8.63 -33.79
N ASN A 79 18.64 -8.86 -32.61
CA ASN A 79 18.73 -10.14 -31.90
C ASN A 79 17.75 -11.20 -32.44
N TYR A 80 16.63 -10.78 -33.02
CA TYR A 80 15.57 -11.66 -33.52
C TYR A 80 15.17 -11.28 -34.97
N PRO A 81 16.09 -11.41 -35.94
CA PRO A 81 15.83 -11.01 -37.33
C PRO A 81 14.65 -11.76 -37.97
N GLU A 82 14.38 -12.99 -37.52
CA GLU A 82 13.25 -13.80 -37.96
C GLU A 82 11.89 -13.26 -37.50
N LYS A 83 11.87 -12.42 -36.44
CA LYS A 83 10.64 -11.87 -35.83
C LYS A 83 10.40 -10.39 -36.18
N ILE A 84 11.11 -9.83 -37.17
CA ILE A 84 11.04 -8.41 -37.56
C ILE A 84 9.60 -7.91 -37.76
N LYS A 85 8.70 -8.71 -38.35
CA LYS A 85 7.29 -8.32 -38.54
C LYS A 85 6.55 -8.11 -37.21
N LEU A 86 6.73 -9.02 -36.25
CA LEU A 86 6.14 -8.93 -34.91
C LEU A 86 6.73 -7.74 -34.15
N ILE A 87 8.06 -7.56 -34.20
CA ILE A 87 8.76 -6.44 -33.55
C ILE A 87 8.28 -5.10 -34.13
N SER A 88 8.09 -5.02 -35.44
CA SER A 88 7.57 -3.82 -36.10
C SER A 88 6.12 -3.53 -35.73
N SER A 89 5.31 -4.57 -35.53
CA SER A 89 3.95 -4.44 -35.00
C SER A 89 3.96 -3.92 -33.56
N PHE A 90 4.80 -4.50 -32.71
CA PHE A 90 4.98 -4.07 -31.32
C PHE A 90 5.43 -2.61 -31.24
N GLN A 91 6.39 -2.19 -32.07
CA GLN A 91 6.83 -0.80 -32.16
C GLN A 91 5.67 0.16 -32.50
N LYS A 92 4.78 -0.22 -33.42
CA LYS A 92 3.59 0.57 -33.74
C LYS A 92 2.62 0.67 -32.57
N GLN A 93 2.41 -0.42 -31.83
CA GLN A 93 1.54 -0.44 -30.65
C GLN A 93 2.11 0.41 -29.50
N LEU A 94 3.44 0.37 -29.29
CA LEU A 94 4.13 1.23 -28.33
C LEU A 94 3.95 2.71 -28.66
N ILE A 95 4.27 3.12 -29.89
CA ILE A 95 4.16 4.52 -30.33
C ILE A 95 2.69 4.98 -30.36
N GLY A 96 1.77 4.07 -30.68
CA GLY A 96 0.33 4.30 -30.67
C GLY A 96 -0.27 4.47 -29.27
N GLY A 97 0.49 4.23 -28.21
CA GLY A 97 0.04 4.39 -26.82
C GLY A 97 -0.83 3.25 -26.30
N ASN A 98 -0.86 2.09 -26.96
CA ASN A 98 -1.73 0.97 -26.60
C ASN A 98 -1.50 0.45 -25.17
N PHE A 99 -0.29 0.61 -24.63
CA PHE A 99 0.08 0.13 -23.30
C PHE A 99 0.16 1.26 -22.26
N SER A 100 -0.40 2.44 -22.57
CA SER A 100 -0.33 3.63 -21.70
C SER A 100 1.12 3.95 -21.31
N THR A 101 1.39 4.23 -20.04
CA THR A 101 2.71 4.54 -19.50
C THR A 101 3.53 3.31 -19.11
N LEU A 102 3.00 2.08 -19.19
CA LEU A 102 3.73 0.87 -18.77
C LEU A 102 5.13 0.74 -19.41
N PRO A 103 5.32 0.98 -20.72
CA PRO A 103 6.63 0.86 -21.35
C PRO A 103 7.67 1.89 -20.90
N SER A 104 7.25 2.91 -20.14
CA SER A 104 8.19 3.86 -19.51
C SER A 104 9.05 3.19 -18.43
N ARG A 105 8.62 2.02 -17.95
CA ARG A 105 9.36 1.17 -17.02
C ARG A 105 10.05 0.03 -17.82
N PRO A 106 11.38 -0.10 -17.77
CA PRO A 106 12.12 -1.07 -18.58
C PRO A 106 11.66 -2.53 -18.39
N LEU A 107 11.31 -2.92 -17.17
CA LEU A 107 10.78 -4.25 -16.86
C LEU A 107 9.49 -4.55 -17.65
N PHE A 108 8.56 -3.61 -17.69
CA PHE A 108 7.29 -3.79 -18.41
C PHE A 108 7.48 -3.74 -19.92
N LEU A 109 8.38 -2.88 -20.43
CA LEU A 109 8.75 -2.89 -21.84
C LEU A 109 9.27 -4.27 -22.26
N LYS A 110 10.12 -4.89 -21.42
CA LYS A 110 10.62 -6.24 -21.63
C LYS A 110 9.52 -7.31 -21.57
N MET A 111 8.66 -7.30 -20.54
CA MET A 111 7.57 -8.27 -20.42
C MET A 111 6.61 -8.20 -21.62
N LEU A 112 6.26 -6.98 -22.04
CA LEU A 112 5.41 -6.75 -23.21
C LEU A 112 6.07 -7.23 -24.51
N SER A 113 7.35 -6.93 -24.71
CA SER A 113 8.05 -7.42 -25.90
C SER A 113 8.13 -8.94 -25.90
N ASP A 114 8.43 -9.56 -24.76
CA ASP A 114 8.55 -11.01 -24.65
C ASP A 114 7.19 -11.69 -24.94
N LEU A 115 6.08 -11.13 -24.45
CA LEU A 115 4.72 -11.62 -24.75
C LEU A 115 4.35 -11.48 -26.23
N VAL A 116 4.61 -10.31 -26.84
CA VAL A 116 4.20 -10.04 -28.23
C VAL A 116 5.07 -10.79 -29.24
N ILE A 117 6.37 -10.91 -28.97
CA ILE A 117 7.35 -11.51 -29.89
C ILE A 117 7.33 -13.04 -29.78
N ASN A 118 6.88 -13.62 -28.66
CA ASN A 118 6.81 -15.07 -28.45
C ASN A 118 5.37 -15.61 -28.40
N ASN A 119 4.45 -15.02 -29.17
CA ASN A 119 3.03 -15.37 -29.22
C ASN A 119 2.71 -16.78 -29.78
N GLU A 120 3.69 -17.68 -29.88
CA GLU A 120 3.49 -19.08 -30.29
C GLU A 120 2.60 -19.85 -29.30
N THR A 121 2.46 -19.36 -28.06
CA THR A 121 1.65 -19.98 -27.00
C THR A 121 0.18 -19.54 -26.99
N ASN A 122 -0.27 -18.69 -27.93
CA ASN A 122 -1.62 -18.10 -27.99
C ASN A 122 -2.05 -17.30 -26.72
N ILE A 123 -1.10 -16.88 -25.87
CA ILE A 123 -1.41 -16.04 -24.70
C ILE A 123 -1.57 -14.60 -25.16
N LEU A 124 -2.81 -14.23 -25.46
CA LEU A 124 -3.16 -12.87 -25.85
C LEU A 124 -3.41 -11.99 -24.62
N ILE A 125 -2.82 -10.80 -24.65
CA ILE A 125 -3.17 -9.69 -23.75
C ILE A 125 -4.57 -9.23 -24.15
N ASN A 126 -5.49 -9.13 -23.19
CA ASN A 126 -6.80 -8.56 -23.49
C ASN A 126 -6.61 -7.07 -23.91
N PRO A 127 -7.07 -6.64 -25.11
CA PRO A 127 -6.91 -5.26 -25.56
C PRO A 127 -7.47 -4.23 -24.57
N GLU A 128 -8.58 -4.55 -23.88
CA GLU A 128 -9.21 -3.68 -22.88
C GLU A 128 -8.37 -3.54 -21.60
N LEU A 129 -7.51 -4.52 -21.32
CA LEU A 129 -6.65 -4.57 -20.14
C LEU A 129 -5.17 -4.36 -20.48
N SER A 130 -4.86 -3.93 -21.70
CA SER A 130 -3.48 -3.77 -22.18
C SER A 130 -2.68 -2.70 -21.42
N SER A 131 -3.36 -1.79 -20.74
CA SER A 131 -2.77 -0.80 -19.83
C SER A 131 -2.72 -1.24 -18.36
N ASN A 132 -3.27 -2.42 -18.04
CA ASN A 132 -3.34 -2.97 -16.69
C ASN A 132 -2.07 -3.78 -16.38
N LEU A 133 -1.34 -3.36 -15.35
CA LEU A 133 -0.08 -3.98 -14.96
C LEU A 133 -0.25 -5.41 -14.43
N ALA A 134 -1.38 -5.72 -13.77
CA ALA A 134 -1.71 -7.06 -13.29
C ALA A 134 -1.95 -8.05 -14.44
N GLU A 135 -2.63 -7.60 -15.50
CA GLU A 135 -2.83 -8.40 -16.70
C GLU A 135 -1.47 -8.74 -17.33
N ILE A 136 -0.54 -7.79 -17.39
CA ILE A 136 0.80 -8.04 -17.96
C ILE A 136 1.57 -9.05 -17.10
N TYR A 137 1.58 -8.91 -15.77
CA TYR A 137 2.22 -9.90 -14.89
C TYR A 137 1.59 -11.29 -15.03
N TYR A 138 0.25 -11.37 -15.01
CA TYR A 138 -0.48 -12.63 -15.14
C TYR A 138 -0.09 -13.36 -16.42
N LYS A 139 -0.21 -12.66 -17.56
CA LYS A 139 0.08 -13.21 -18.88
C LYS A 139 1.55 -13.57 -19.01
N PHE A 140 2.46 -12.74 -18.50
CA PHE A 140 3.89 -12.99 -18.55
C PHE A 140 4.28 -14.23 -17.75
N ILE A 141 3.83 -14.37 -16.50
CA ILE A 141 4.12 -15.54 -15.67
C ILE A 141 3.56 -16.81 -16.31
N LYS A 142 2.30 -16.75 -16.77
CA LYS A 142 1.66 -17.88 -17.46
C LYS A 142 2.44 -18.30 -18.71
N TRP A 143 2.77 -17.33 -19.57
CA TRP A 143 3.58 -17.56 -20.75
C TRP A 143 4.94 -18.16 -20.42
N LYS A 144 5.62 -17.62 -19.40
CA LYS A 144 6.96 -18.03 -19.05
C LYS A 144 7.00 -19.46 -18.52
N ASN A 145 6.00 -19.87 -17.73
CA ASN A 145 5.86 -21.26 -17.27
C ASN A 145 5.70 -22.25 -18.44
N ILE A 146 4.90 -21.88 -19.46
CA ILE A 146 4.70 -22.70 -20.66
C ILE A 146 5.96 -22.72 -21.53
N ASP A 147 6.60 -21.58 -21.73
CA ASP A 147 7.85 -21.47 -22.50
C ASP A 147 8.96 -22.31 -21.86
N ASP A 148 9.11 -22.24 -20.53
CA ASP A 148 10.08 -23.04 -19.78
C ASP A 148 9.75 -24.53 -19.82
N TYR A 149 8.47 -24.90 -19.89
CA TYR A 149 8.05 -26.29 -20.10
C TYR A 149 8.35 -26.76 -21.54
N ASN A 150 7.90 -26.03 -22.57
CA ASN A 150 7.99 -26.40 -23.98
C ASN A 150 9.44 -26.55 -24.45
N ARG A 151 10.35 -25.66 -24.03
CA ARG A 151 11.77 -25.74 -24.38
C ARG A 151 12.47 -26.98 -23.83
N LYS A 152 11.84 -27.69 -22.88
CA LYS A 152 12.50 -28.74 -22.08
C LYS A 152 11.88 -30.14 -22.22
N GLY A 153 10.93 -30.28 -23.16
CA GLY A 153 10.48 -31.50 -23.84
C GLY A 153 10.76 -32.87 -23.21
N GLY A 154 10.13 -33.20 -22.07
CA GLY A 154 10.34 -34.53 -21.46
C GLY A 154 9.22 -35.13 -20.61
N LEU A 155 8.19 -34.38 -20.22
CA LEU A 155 7.09 -34.91 -19.41
C LEU A 155 5.79 -34.76 -20.19
N TYR A 156 5.03 -35.84 -20.34
CA TYR A 156 3.71 -35.78 -20.96
C TYR A 156 2.74 -35.13 -19.97
N ILE A 157 2.27 -33.91 -20.27
CA ILE A 157 1.16 -33.29 -19.54
C ILE A 157 -0.15 -33.82 -20.11
N PHE A 158 -0.94 -34.50 -19.26
CA PHE A 158 -2.29 -34.96 -19.63
C PHE A 158 -3.30 -33.80 -19.74
N ASP A 159 -3.17 -32.77 -18.90
CA ASP A 159 -4.02 -31.57 -18.90
C ASP A 159 -3.17 -30.29 -18.72
N LEU A 160 -3.06 -29.49 -19.79
CA LEU A 160 -2.28 -28.25 -19.80
C LEU A 160 -2.89 -27.19 -18.88
N GLU A 161 -4.22 -27.13 -18.76
CA GLU A 161 -4.89 -26.14 -17.93
C GLU A 161 -4.69 -26.45 -16.45
N GLU A 162 -4.80 -27.72 -16.08
CA GLU A 162 -4.51 -28.19 -14.71
C GLU A 162 -3.04 -27.97 -14.35
N PHE A 163 -2.12 -28.25 -15.28
CA PHE A 163 -0.70 -27.99 -15.10
C PHE A 163 -0.38 -26.49 -14.92
N GLU A 164 -0.96 -25.62 -15.74
CA GLU A 164 -0.80 -24.17 -15.63
C GLU A 164 -1.29 -23.66 -14.27
N LYS A 165 -2.46 -24.14 -13.82
CA LYS A 165 -3.00 -23.83 -12.48
C LYS A 165 -2.06 -24.32 -11.39
N GLY A 166 -1.57 -25.55 -11.48
CA GLY A 166 -0.62 -26.13 -10.52
C GLY A 166 0.69 -25.35 -10.43
N CYS A 167 1.26 -24.96 -11.57
CA CYS A 167 2.48 -24.13 -11.61
C CYS A 167 2.24 -22.75 -11.01
N PHE A 168 1.11 -22.12 -11.31
CA PHE A 168 0.79 -20.80 -10.77
C PHE A 168 0.55 -20.86 -9.25
N LEU A 169 -0.11 -21.91 -8.75
CA LEU A 169 -0.25 -22.18 -7.31
C LEU A 169 1.10 -22.41 -6.63
N PHE A 170 1.97 -23.20 -7.25
CA PHE A 170 3.33 -23.43 -6.77
C PHE A 170 4.11 -22.11 -6.63
N LEU A 171 4.08 -21.24 -7.64
CA LEU A 171 4.74 -19.93 -7.58
C LEU A 171 4.17 -19.04 -6.47
N ARG A 172 2.86 -19.11 -6.19
CA ARG A 172 2.22 -18.39 -5.07
C ARG A 172 2.77 -18.85 -3.72
N GLU A 173 2.88 -20.15 -3.50
CA GLU A 173 3.42 -20.71 -2.26
C GLU A 173 4.89 -20.34 -2.06
N ILE A 174 5.67 -20.33 -3.15
CA ILE A 174 7.06 -19.85 -3.11
C ILE A 174 7.13 -18.35 -2.78
N ALA A 175 6.28 -17.51 -3.36
CA ALA A 175 6.22 -16.08 -3.03
C ALA A 175 5.90 -15.82 -1.55
N PHE A 176 4.98 -16.62 -0.99
CA PHE A 176 4.68 -16.57 0.44
C PHE A 176 5.87 -16.99 1.31
N LEU A 177 6.58 -18.03 0.89
CA LEU A 177 7.76 -18.51 1.59
C LEU A 177 8.89 -17.47 1.56
N GLU A 178 9.18 -16.89 0.40
CA GLU A 178 10.18 -15.82 0.24
C GLU A 178 9.90 -14.62 1.15
N TYR A 179 8.63 -14.22 1.20
CA TYR A 179 8.17 -13.14 2.05
C TYR A 179 8.42 -13.46 3.54
N LYS A 180 8.17 -14.70 3.97
CA LYS A 180 8.37 -15.14 5.35
C LYS A 180 9.85 -15.33 5.72
N SER A 181 10.67 -15.75 4.76
CA SER A 181 12.10 -16.01 4.93
C SER A 181 12.99 -14.81 4.59
N GLU A 182 12.39 -13.61 4.53
CA GLU A 182 13.06 -12.32 4.33
C GLU A 182 13.81 -12.18 2.99
N ASN A 183 13.37 -12.86 1.91
CA ASN A 183 13.92 -12.84 0.54
C ASN A 183 14.93 -13.94 0.16
N GLU A 184 15.09 -15.01 0.95
CA GLU A 184 15.92 -16.17 0.54
C GLU A 184 15.18 -17.49 0.78
N ILE A 185 15.13 -18.35 -0.23
CA ILE A 185 14.41 -19.63 -0.16
C ILE A 185 15.38 -20.78 -0.38
N SER A 186 15.43 -21.73 0.54
CA SER A 186 16.22 -22.95 0.36
C SER A 186 15.51 -23.92 -0.58
N PHE A 187 16.29 -24.71 -1.34
CA PHE A 187 15.74 -25.78 -2.14
C PHE A 187 14.93 -26.80 -1.32
N GLU A 188 15.37 -27.12 -0.11
CA GLU A 188 14.69 -28.04 0.80
C GLU A 188 13.29 -27.52 1.16
N SER A 189 13.16 -26.23 1.48
CA SER A 189 11.87 -25.62 1.79
C SER A 189 10.91 -25.70 0.61
N ILE A 190 11.41 -25.54 -0.62
CA ILE A 190 10.61 -25.70 -1.83
C ILE A 190 10.14 -27.15 -2.00
N GLN A 191 11.03 -28.13 -1.77
CA GLN A 191 10.66 -29.55 -1.83
C GLN A 191 9.60 -29.92 -0.79
N ASN A 192 9.68 -29.33 0.41
CA ASN A 192 8.69 -29.55 1.46
C ASN A 192 7.32 -29.01 1.05
N ILE A 193 7.25 -27.80 0.47
CA ILE A 193 5.99 -27.26 -0.11
C ILE A 193 5.42 -28.21 -1.16
N CYS A 194 6.26 -28.73 -2.06
CA CYS A 194 5.82 -29.68 -3.08
C CYS A 194 5.21 -30.96 -2.52
N ARG A 195 5.72 -31.44 -1.38
CA ARG A 195 5.20 -32.63 -0.69
C ARG A 195 3.91 -32.32 0.09
N GLU A 196 3.86 -31.19 0.79
CA GLU A 196 2.73 -30.81 1.66
C GLU A 196 1.47 -30.43 0.87
N LYS A 197 1.65 -29.78 -0.28
CA LYS A 197 0.55 -29.24 -1.10
C LYS A 197 0.12 -30.15 -2.23
N ASP A 198 0.63 -31.38 -2.26
CA ASP A 198 0.24 -32.38 -3.28
C ASP A 198 0.53 -31.88 -4.71
N PHE A 199 1.70 -31.26 -4.93
CA PHE A 199 2.14 -30.89 -6.27
C PHE A 199 2.81 -32.08 -6.98
N PHE A 200 2.28 -33.31 -6.85
CA PHE A 200 2.93 -34.53 -7.37
C PHE A 200 3.15 -34.51 -8.90
N HIS A 201 2.41 -33.66 -9.62
CA HIS A 201 2.60 -33.44 -11.06
C HIS A 201 3.90 -32.67 -11.39
N LEU A 202 4.48 -31.94 -10.42
CA LEU A 202 5.72 -31.19 -10.61
C LEU A 202 6.91 -32.07 -10.19
N SER A 203 7.55 -32.71 -11.16
CA SER A 203 8.74 -33.54 -10.88
C SER A 203 9.88 -32.72 -10.27
N LYS A 204 10.76 -33.36 -9.50
CA LYS A 204 11.98 -32.71 -8.97
C LYS A 204 12.82 -32.06 -10.07
N GLU A 205 12.90 -32.71 -11.25
CA GLU A 205 13.58 -32.18 -12.43
C GLU A 205 12.92 -30.91 -12.96
N TYR A 206 11.59 -30.88 -12.98
CA TYR A 206 10.82 -29.70 -13.38
C TYR A 206 11.02 -28.52 -12.43
N ILE A 207 10.95 -28.77 -11.11
CA ILE A 207 11.19 -27.75 -10.08
C ILE A 207 12.61 -27.16 -10.21
N ASN A 208 13.63 -28.02 -10.32
CA ASN A 208 15.01 -27.57 -10.55
C ASN A 208 15.12 -26.70 -11.82
N LYS A 209 14.45 -27.10 -12.91
CA LYS A 209 14.46 -26.36 -14.17
C LYS A 209 13.74 -25.02 -14.09
N ILE A 210 12.64 -24.89 -13.35
CA ILE A 210 12.02 -23.58 -13.09
C ILE A 210 13.00 -22.70 -12.32
N LEU A 211 13.54 -23.20 -11.23
CA LEU A 211 14.33 -22.38 -10.30
C LEU A 211 15.69 -21.96 -10.86
N LEU A 212 16.34 -22.82 -11.64
CA LEU A 212 17.69 -22.57 -12.16
C LEU A 212 17.71 -21.82 -13.50
N GLU A 213 16.64 -21.93 -14.30
CA GLU A 213 16.66 -21.48 -15.69
C GLU A 213 15.50 -20.53 -16.05
N SER A 214 14.51 -20.35 -15.17
CA SER A 214 13.45 -19.36 -15.42
C SER A 214 13.96 -17.95 -15.18
N SER A 215 13.49 -17.00 -15.99
CA SER A 215 13.73 -15.57 -15.74
C SER A 215 12.87 -15.03 -14.59
N ILE A 216 12.01 -15.84 -13.98
CA ILE A 216 11.20 -15.48 -12.81
C ILE A 216 12.02 -15.60 -11.52
N PHE A 217 13.06 -16.45 -11.51
CA PHE A 217 13.90 -16.69 -10.34
C PHE A 217 15.34 -16.26 -10.57
N SER A 218 16.01 -15.88 -9.48
CA SER A 218 17.44 -15.63 -9.39
C SER A 218 18.04 -16.57 -8.37
N ILE A 219 19.26 -17.04 -8.66
CA ILE A 219 20.05 -17.83 -7.70
C ILE A 219 20.82 -16.85 -6.82
N VAL A 220 20.56 -16.87 -5.52
CA VAL A 220 21.18 -15.96 -4.54
C VAL A 220 22.53 -16.51 -4.08
N ARG A 221 22.62 -17.82 -3.78
CA ARG A 221 23.88 -18.49 -3.44
C ARG A 221 24.00 -19.84 -4.12
N ARG A 222 25.16 -20.11 -4.71
CA ARG A 222 25.55 -21.43 -5.26
C ARG A 222 26.53 -22.12 -4.30
N THR A 223 25.99 -22.58 -3.18
CA THR A 223 26.69 -23.40 -2.17
C THR A 223 26.02 -24.77 -2.07
N GLU A 224 26.48 -25.64 -1.15
CA GLU A 224 25.82 -26.93 -0.87
C GLU A 224 24.31 -26.74 -0.61
N ASP A 225 23.94 -25.65 0.07
CA ASP A 225 22.57 -25.15 0.16
C ASP A 225 22.35 -24.05 -0.88
N THR A 226 21.88 -24.42 -2.07
CA THR A 226 21.50 -23.44 -3.09
C THR A 226 20.23 -22.71 -2.65
N THR A 227 20.29 -21.38 -2.61
CA THR A 227 19.16 -20.51 -2.28
C THR A 227 18.69 -19.69 -3.48
N PHE A 228 17.38 -19.44 -3.51
CA PHE A 228 16.68 -18.77 -4.60
C PHE A 228 15.94 -17.54 -4.08
N SER A 229 15.70 -16.58 -4.97
CA SER A 229 14.75 -15.49 -4.79
C SER A 229 14.01 -15.25 -6.11
N PHE A 230 12.91 -14.49 -6.10
CA PHE A 230 12.38 -13.95 -7.34
C PHE A 230 13.43 -13.04 -8.00
N SER A 231 13.49 -13.07 -9.34
CA SER A 231 14.45 -12.29 -10.12
C SER A 231 14.19 -10.79 -10.07
N HIS A 232 12.96 -10.43 -9.75
CA HIS A 232 12.54 -9.08 -9.46
C HIS A 232 11.47 -9.11 -8.38
N LYS A 233 11.63 -8.27 -7.36
CA LYS A 233 10.75 -8.22 -6.17
C LYS A 233 9.26 -8.07 -6.50
N SER A 234 8.95 -7.35 -7.58
CA SER A 234 7.57 -7.16 -8.03
C SER A 234 6.85 -8.43 -8.48
N PHE A 235 7.56 -9.50 -8.88
CA PHE A 235 6.94 -10.79 -9.18
C PHE A 235 6.40 -11.45 -7.90
N MET A 236 7.21 -11.47 -6.84
CA MET A 236 6.79 -11.92 -5.51
C MET A 236 5.60 -11.09 -5.01
N GLU A 237 5.70 -9.75 -5.08
CA GLU A 237 4.64 -8.84 -4.66
C GLU A 237 3.34 -9.08 -5.43
N TYR A 238 3.42 -9.28 -6.75
CA TYR A 238 2.27 -9.60 -7.59
C TYR A 238 1.64 -10.95 -7.22
N LEU A 239 2.44 -12.00 -7.06
CA LEU A 239 1.93 -13.35 -6.72
C LEU A 239 1.29 -13.36 -5.33
N MET A 240 1.84 -12.61 -4.38
CA MET A 240 1.23 -12.37 -3.08
C MET A 240 -0.12 -11.65 -3.22
N ALA A 241 -0.17 -10.56 -3.98
CA ALA A 241 -1.41 -9.83 -4.24
C ALA A 241 -2.47 -10.68 -4.96
N PHE A 242 -2.04 -11.52 -5.90
CA PHE A 242 -2.91 -12.45 -6.61
C PHE A 242 -3.50 -13.50 -5.66
N ASN A 243 -2.66 -14.11 -4.82
CA ASN A 243 -3.10 -15.10 -3.83
C ASN A 243 -4.23 -14.56 -2.95
N LEU A 244 -4.17 -13.27 -2.66
CA LEU A 244 -5.12 -12.57 -1.82
C LEU A 244 -6.39 -12.18 -2.57
N ALA A 245 -6.27 -11.71 -3.81
CA ALA A 245 -7.40 -11.45 -4.67
C ALA A 245 -8.26 -12.71 -4.88
N ASP A 246 -7.63 -13.87 -5.06
CA ASP A 246 -8.29 -15.17 -5.19
C ASP A 246 -9.05 -15.56 -3.90
N CYS A 247 -8.52 -15.22 -2.71
CA CYS A 247 -9.25 -15.38 -1.44
C CYS A 247 -10.42 -14.40 -1.27
N ILE A 248 -10.34 -13.20 -1.86
CA ILE A 248 -11.37 -12.14 -1.76
C ILE A 248 -12.52 -12.38 -2.74
N PHE A 249 -12.20 -12.89 -3.92
CA PHE A 249 -13.14 -13.11 -5.02
C PHE A 249 -13.17 -14.61 -5.40
N PRO A 250 -13.80 -15.48 -4.58
CA PRO A 250 -13.90 -16.89 -4.91
C PRO A 250 -14.53 -17.08 -6.29
N GLN A 251 -13.96 -17.98 -7.09
CA GLN A 251 -14.37 -18.23 -8.49
C GLN A 251 -15.85 -18.58 -8.65
N ASP A 252 -16.49 -19.04 -7.57
CA ASP A 252 -17.87 -19.53 -7.53
C ASP A 252 -18.94 -18.42 -7.63
N LEU A 253 -18.57 -17.15 -7.40
CA LEU A 253 -19.54 -16.04 -7.36
C LEU A 253 -19.76 -15.35 -8.72
N ASN A 254 -18.78 -15.41 -9.63
CA ASN A 254 -18.93 -15.07 -11.06
C ASN A 254 -17.59 -15.37 -11.80
N PRO A 255 -17.54 -16.33 -12.75
CA PRO A 255 -16.31 -16.65 -13.50
C PRO A 255 -15.71 -15.45 -14.26
N ASN A 256 -16.53 -14.44 -14.56
CA ASN A 256 -16.10 -13.21 -15.25
C ASN A 256 -15.53 -12.13 -14.31
N ASN A 257 -15.62 -12.29 -12.99
CA ASN A 257 -14.99 -11.38 -12.02
C ASN A 257 -13.52 -11.75 -11.72
N ALA A 258 -13.02 -12.86 -12.27
CA ALA A 258 -11.68 -13.39 -12.04
C ALA A 258 -10.60 -12.83 -13.00
N ILE A 259 -10.96 -11.93 -13.92
CA ILE A 259 -9.98 -11.28 -14.81
C ILE A 259 -9.74 -9.87 -14.28
N CYS A 260 -8.48 -9.58 -13.93
CA CYS A 260 -7.93 -8.30 -13.44
C CYS A 260 -8.66 -7.04 -13.94
N ASN A 261 -9.77 -6.67 -13.32
CA ASN A 261 -10.54 -5.49 -13.69
C ASN A 261 -9.85 -4.20 -13.16
N GLU A 262 -10.38 -3.03 -13.53
CA GLU A 262 -9.84 -1.72 -13.17
C GLU A 262 -9.60 -1.52 -11.65
N ILE A 263 -10.28 -2.30 -10.81
CA ILE A 263 -10.16 -2.25 -9.35
C ILE A 263 -8.74 -2.63 -8.91
N TRP A 264 -8.03 -3.49 -9.66
CA TRP A 264 -6.64 -3.90 -9.37
C TRP A 264 -5.61 -2.76 -9.40
N TYR A 265 -5.90 -1.64 -10.07
CA TYR A 265 -5.03 -0.46 -10.11
C TYR A 265 -4.77 0.12 -8.70
N TYR A 266 -5.70 -0.07 -7.76
CA TYR A 266 -5.56 0.38 -6.38
C TYR A 266 -4.68 -0.54 -5.51
N PHE A 267 -4.25 -1.70 -6.05
CA PHE A 267 -3.69 -2.80 -5.26
C PHE A 267 -2.20 -3.12 -5.56
N GLN A 268 -1.39 -2.18 -6.08
CA GLN A 268 -0.03 -2.47 -6.57
C GLN A 268 1.15 -1.60 -6.06
N THR A 269 1.37 -1.52 -4.75
CA THR A 269 2.60 -1.00 -4.11
C THR A 269 2.88 -1.76 -2.81
N TYR A 270 4.12 -1.80 -2.31
CA TYR A 270 4.52 -2.57 -1.11
C TYR A 270 3.75 -2.25 0.19
N GLU A 271 3.11 -1.08 0.27
CA GLU A 271 2.13 -0.74 1.31
C GLU A 271 1.04 -1.81 1.46
N ILE A 272 0.88 -2.63 0.42
CA ILE A 272 -0.17 -3.60 0.30
C ILE A 272 0.20 -4.95 0.89
N ALA A 273 1.46 -5.39 1.02
CA ALA A 273 1.75 -6.63 1.77
C ALA A 273 1.45 -6.48 3.27
N HIS A 274 1.73 -5.30 3.84
CA HIS A 274 1.42 -4.98 5.24
C HIS A 274 -0.07 -4.63 5.43
N HIS A 275 -0.68 -3.88 4.51
CA HIS A 275 -2.14 -3.71 4.45
C HIS A 275 -2.84 -5.06 4.24
N PHE A 276 -2.21 -6.00 3.55
CA PHE A 276 -2.78 -7.31 3.24
C PHE A 276 -2.65 -8.32 4.37
N GLN A 277 -1.60 -8.29 5.19
CA GLN A 277 -1.59 -9.07 6.43
C GLN A 277 -2.80 -8.69 7.30
N ASN A 278 -3.11 -7.40 7.37
CA ASN A 278 -4.31 -6.90 8.02
C ASN A 278 -5.61 -7.16 7.21
N GLU A 279 -5.54 -7.36 5.88
CA GLU A 279 -6.68 -7.82 5.07
C GLU A 279 -6.98 -9.31 5.22
N ILE A 280 -5.95 -10.15 5.34
CA ILE A 280 -6.10 -11.59 5.59
C ILE A 280 -6.82 -11.77 6.94
N GLU A 281 -6.39 -11.00 7.95
CA GLU A 281 -7.12 -10.86 9.20
C GLU A 281 -8.54 -10.31 8.94
N ARG A 282 -8.71 -9.24 8.13
CA ARG A 282 -10.02 -8.66 7.74
C ARG A 282 -10.97 -9.66 7.08
N ILE A 283 -10.50 -10.52 6.18
CA ILE A 283 -11.33 -11.41 5.34
C ILE A 283 -11.74 -12.67 6.11
N GLN A 284 -10.84 -13.23 6.94
CA GLN A 284 -11.22 -14.24 7.93
C GLN A 284 -12.33 -13.72 8.86
N ILE A 285 -12.33 -12.42 9.15
CA ILE A 285 -13.39 -11.75 9.91
C ILE A 285 -14.65 -11.53 9.06
N THR A 286 -14.55 -11.02 7.83
CA THR A 286 -15.73 -10.50 7.12
C THR A 286 -16.59 -11.51 6.38
N ASN A 287 -16.08 -12.67 5.96
CA ASN A 287 -16.82 -13.49 4.97
C ASN A 287 -17.40 -14.83 5.47
N GLU A 288 -17.03 -15.35 6.66
CA GLU A 288 -17.60 -16.60 7.19
C GLU A 288 -18.10 -16.54 8.64
N LEU A 289 -17.85 -15.44 9.35
CA LEU A 289 -18.14 -15.33 10.79
C LEU A 289 -19.38 -14.46 11.03
N SER A 290 -20.32 -14.96 11.84
CA SER A 290 -21.37 -14.14 12.45
C SER A 290 -20.74 -12.98 13.23
N ILE A 291 -21.50 -11.89 13.47
CA ILE A 291 -21.02 -10.73 14.24
C ILE A 291 -20.40 -11.17 15.59
N GLU A 292 -20.96 -12.18 16.24
CA GLU A 292 -20.40 -12.77 17.47
C GLU A 292 -19.04 -13.44 17.27
N LYS A 293 -18.86 -14.22 16.20
CA LYS A 293 -17.58 -14.87 15.89
C LYS A 293 -16.49 -13.85 15.48
N ARG A 294 -16.87 -12.76 14.79
CA ARG A 294 -15.97 -11.62 14.48
C ARG A 294 -15.46 -10.94 15.74
N ASN A 295 -16.37 -10.71 16.69
CA ASN A 295 -16.06 -10.10 17.97
C ASN A 295 -15.09 -10.96 18.80
N ILE A 296 -15.21 -12.29 18.73
CA ILE A 296 -14.32 -13.24 19.43
C ILE A 296 -12.93 -13.30 18.74
N PHE A 297 -12.90 -13.41 17.41
CA PHE A 297 -11.64 -13.48 16.67
C PHE A 297 -10.80 -12.21 16.81
N MET A 298 -11.39 -11.02 16.57
CA MET A 298 -10.69 -9.73 16.75
C MET A 298 -10.14 -9.58 18.16
N PHE A 299 -10.94 -9.95 19.16
CA PHE A 299 -10.52 -9.88 20.55
C PHE A 299 -9.33 -10.81 20.84
N ASN A 300 -9.34 -12.04 20.33
CA ASN A 300 -8.26 -13.00 20.52
C ASN A 300 -6.98 -12.65 19.75
N ALA A 301 -7.11 -12.21 18.48
CA ALA A 301 -5.98 -11.87 17.61
C ALA A 301 -5.18 -10.67 18.15
N PHE A 302 -5.88 -9.68 18.71
CA PHE A 302 -5.26 -8.46 19.22
C PHE A 302 -5.17 -8.41 20.73
N LYS A 303 -5.51 -9.51 21.42
CA LYS A 303 -5.57 -9.59 22.89
C LYS A 303 -4.27 -9.07 23.50
N ASN A 304 -3.14 -9.64 23.12
CA ASN A 304 -1.85 -9.31 23.72
C ASN A 304 -1.43 -7.86 23.46
N VAL A 305 -1.67 -7.34 22.25
CA VAL A 305 -1.39 -5.93 21.91
C VAL A 305 -2.29 -4.98 22.73
N LEU A 306 -3.56 -5.36 22.92
CA LEU A 306 -4.51 -4.58 23.69
C LEU A 306 -4.17 -4.56 25.19
N TYR A 307 -3.92 -5.71 25.81
CA TYR A 307 -3.61 -5.77 27.24
C TYR A 307 -2.27 -5.12 27.55
N ASN A 308 -1.22 -5.38 26.76
CA ASN A 308 0.09 -4.74 26.96
C ASN A 308 -0.03 -3.22 26.80
N GLY A 309 -0.79 -2.73 25.82
CA GLY A 309 -0.97 -1.30 25.61
C GLY A 309 -1.84 -0.57 26.65
N ILE A 310 -2.58 -1.30 27.49
CA ILE A 310 -3.41 -0.71 28.56
C ILE A 310 -2.64 -0.64 29.88
N GLU A 311 -1.75 -1.60 30.15
CA GLU A 311 -1.00 -1.69 31.41
C GLU A 311 0.16 -0.69 31.48
N ASP A 312 0.74 -0.29 30.34
CA ASP A 312 2.01 0.45 30.30
C ASP A 312 1.90 2.00 30.31
N ASP A 313 0.72 2.59 30.55
CA ASP A 313 0.50 4.06 30.45
C ASP A 313 1.22 4.65 29.21
N LEU A 314 0.77 4.24 28.01
CA LEU A 314 1.44 4.48 26.72
C LEU A 314 1.47 5.96 26.28
N LEU A 315 2.38 6.73 26.87
CA LEU A 315 2.73 8.08 26.42
C LEU A 315 3.55 8.07 25.11
N SER A 316 4.28 6.99 24.83
CA SER A 316 4.99 6.79 23.56
C SER A 316 4.08 6.18 22.49
N HIS A 317 4.22 6.67 21.25
CA HIS A 317 3.42 6.18 20.11
C HIS A 317 3.92 4.84 19.56
N ASP A 318 3.17 3.78 19.85
CA ASP A 318 3.13 2.49 19.16
C ASP A 318 2.08 2.51 18.01
N LYS A 319 2.54 2.24 16.78
CA LYS A 319 1.71 2.21 15.57
C LYS A 319 0.75 1.02 15.51
N ARG A 320 1.16 -0.15 16.03
CA ARG A 320 0.35 -1.37 16.04
C ARG A 320 -0.82 -1.22 16.99
N PHE A 321 -0.64 -0.59 18.14
CA PHE A 321 -1.74 -0.28 19.05
C PHE A 321 -2.75 0.70 18.42
N GLU A 322 -2.30 1.77 17.75
CA GLU A 322 -3.19 2.70 17.02
C GLU A 322 -4.01 1.98 15.95
N GLU A 323 -3.35 1.12 15.18
CA GLU A 323 -3.96 0.33 14.11
C GLU A 323 -5.08 -0.58 14.63
N VAL A 324 -4.89 -1.23 15.78
CA VAL A 324 -5.95 -2.03 16.42
C VAL A 324 -7.16 -1.17 16.77
N LEU A 325 -6.95 0.01 17.37
CA LEU A 325 -8.06 0.93 17.70
C LEU A 325 -8.82 1.37 16.45
N TYR A 326 -8.10 1.64 15.35
CA TYR A 326 -8.68 1.99 14.07
C TYR A 326 -9.60 0.89 13.55
N TYR A 327 -9.16 -0.38 13.59
CA TYR A 327 -9.93 -1.50 13.08
C TYR A 327 -11.20 -1.77 13.87
N ILE A 328 -11.19 -1.57 15.19
CA ILE A 328 -12.41 -1.65 16.02
C ILE A 328 -13.49 -0.71 15.46
N GLY A 329 -13.10 0.53 15.15
CA GLY A 329 -13.98 1.54 14.57
C GLY A 329 -14.41 1.22 13.15
N LYS A 330 -13.45 0.87 12.28
CA LYS A 330 -13.67 0.59 10.86
C LYS A 330 -14.69 -0.54 10.65
N PHE A 331 -14.59 -1.60 11.45
CA PHE A 331 -15.47 -2.78 11.36
C PHE A 331 -16.68 -2.75 12.30
N LYS A 332 -16.86 -1.66 13.04
CA LYS A 332 -17.97 -1.49 14.00
C LYS A 332 -18.03 -2.66 15.00
N ILE A 333 -16.88 -3.11 15.51
CA ILE A 333 -16.78 -4.24 16.43
C ILE A 333 -17.48 -3.89 17.74
N ASN A 334 -18.57 -4.58 18.06
CA ASN A 334 -19.41 -4.33 19.23
C ASN A 334 -19.12 -5.35 20.34
N ASN A 335 -17.86 -5.42 20.76
CA ASN A 335 -17.42 -6.25 21.89
C ASN A 335 -17.38 -5.40 23.17
N PRO A 336 -18.07 -5.80 24.27
CA PRO A 336 -18.14 -4.99 25.49
C PRO A 336 -16.78 -4.64 26.10
N GLU A 337 -15.81 -5.54 26.02
CA GLU A 337 -14.47 -5.33 26.56
C GLU A 337 -13.67 -4.35 25.70
N LEU A 338 -13.70 -4.50 24.38
CA LEU A 338 -13.07 -3.54 23.46
C LEU A 338 -13.68 -2.14 23.60
N ILE A 339 -15.00 -2.05 23.76
CA ILE A 339 -15.68 -0.79 24.03
C ILE A 339 -15.26 -0.20 25.37
N ARG A 340 -15.07 -1.02 26.41
CA ARG A 340 -14.55 -0.58 27.71
C ARG A 340 -13.15 0.01 27.56
N ILE A 341 -12.27 -0.62 26.78
CA ILE A 341 -10.91 -0.16 26.50
C ILE A 341 -10.94 1.19 25.78
N LEU A 342 -11.71 1.31 24.71
CA LEU A 342 -11.85 2.58 23.99
C LEU A 342 -12.37 3.70 24.91
N LYS A 343 -13.36 3.41 25.76
CA LYS A 343 -13.88 4.38 26.74
C LYS A 343 -12.83 4.77 27.77
N GLN A 344 -11.99 3.83 28.21
CA GLN A 344 -10.89 4.11 29.14
C GLN A 344 -9.89 5.08 28.53
N ILE A 345 -9.48 4.86 27.27
CA ILE A 345 -8.59 5.77 26.54
C ILE A 345 -9.21 7.16 26.41
N VAL A 346 -10.50 7.24 26.05
CA VAL A 346 -11.19 8.53 25.88
C VAL A 346 -11.39 9.27 27.21
N ASN A 347 -11.72 8.55 28.30
CA ASN A 347 -11.96 9.17 29.60
C ASN A 347 -10.65 9.59 30.30
N ASN A 348 -9.55 8.87 30.05
CA ASN A 348 -8.24 9.12 30.65
C ASN A 348 -7.23 9.63 29.61
N HIS A 349 -7.67 10.48 28.69
CA HIS A 349 -6.88 10.96 27.55
C HIS A 349 -5.52 11.56 27.91
N GLU A 350 -5.35 12.11 29.11
CA GLU A 350 -4.08 12.64 29.63
C GLU A 350 -3.00 11.56 29.84
N LYS A 351 -3.40 10.28 29.99
CA LYS A 351 -2.50 9.14 30.20
C LYS A 351 -2.04 8.47 28.92
N TYR A 352 -2.63 8.81 27.78
CA TYR A 352 -2.41 8.13 26.51
C TYR A 352 -1.91 9.11 25.46
N HIS A 353 -1.08 8.62 24.53
CA HIS A 353 -0.67 9.40 23.38
C HIS A 353 -1.89 9.96 22.60
N SER A 354 -1.81 11.21 22.13
CA SER A 354 -2.92 11.95 21.49
C SER A 354 -3.53 11.21 20.28
N ASN A 355 -2.71 10.49 19.51
CA ASN A 355 -3.18 9.62 18.42
C ASN A 355 -4.15 8.53 18.91
N TYR A 356 -3.94 7.94 20.09
CA TYR A 356 -4.85 6.91 20.63
C TYR A 356 -6.17 7.52 21.06
N PHE A 357 -6.12 8.66 21.74
CA PHE A 357 -7.31 9.41 22.11
C PHE A 357 -8.16 9.77 20.88
N ARG A 358 -7.51 10.27 19.81
CA ARG A 358 -8.13 10.54 18.52
C ARG A 358 -8.77 9.29 17.93
N THR A 359 -7.99 8.23 17.76
CA THR A 359 -8.42 7.01 17.05
C THR A 359 -9.52 6.30 17.84
N ALA A 360 -9.44 6.26 19.17
CA ALA A 360 -10.46 5.69 20.03
C ALA A 360 -11.78 6.50 20.00
N SER A 361 -11.70 7.84 19.97
CA SER A 361 -12.88 8.70 19.86
C SER A 361 -13.62 8.50 18.53
N VAL A 362 -12.88 8.36 17.44
CA VAL A 362 -13.44 8.05 16.12
C VAL A 362 -14.03 6.63 16.10
N ALA A 363 -13.34 5.65 16.67
CA ALA A 363 -13.83 4.29 16.75
C ALA A 363 -15.14 4.19 17.54
N LEU A 364 -15.23 4.82 18.72
CA LEU A 364 -16.45 4.89 19.51
C LEU A 364 -17.59 5.62 18.79
N ALA A 365 -17.27 6.60 17.96
CA ALA A 365 -18.28 7.27 17.14
C ALA A 365 -18.91 6.33 16.11
N MET A 366 -18.10 5.46 15.50
CA MET A 366 -18.55 4.47 14.51
C MET A 366 -19.32 3.30 15.13
N VAL A 367 -18.95 2.91 16.36
CA VAL A 367 -19.51 1.73 17.06
C VAL A 367 -20.70 2.07 17.95
N ILE A 368 -20.66 3.21 18.66
CA ILE A 368 -21.60 3.54 19.74
C ILE A 368 -22.45 4.78 19.41
N ASP A 369 -21.83 5.96 19.36
CA ASP A 369 -22.55 7.23 19.23
C ASP A 369 -21.63 8.31 18.66
N LYS A 370 -22.10 9.01 17.60
CA LYS A 370 -21.40 10.15 16.99
C LYS A 370 -20.94 11.23 17.99
N LYS A 371 -21.57 11.32 19.18
CA LYS A 371 -21.16 12.23 20.26
C LYS A 371 -19.70 12.07 20.69
N TYR A 372 -19.10 10.88 20.58
CA TYR A 372 -17.66 10.71 20.89
C TYR A 372 -16.78 11.52 19.93
N CYS A 373 -17.11 11.53 18.65
CA CYS A 373 -16.42 12.34 17.66
C CYS A 373 -16.66 13.84 17.91
N GLU A 374 -17.88 14.24 18.29
CA GLU A 374 -18.20 15.64 18.59
C GLU A 374 -17.43 16.15 19.81
N ARG A 375 -17.33 15.35 20.88
CA ARG A 375 -16.53 15.69 22.08
C ARG A 375 -15.05 15.87 21.73
N TYR A 376 -14.50 14.96 20.93
CA TYR A 376 -13.13 15.06 20.45
C TYR A 376 -12.88 16.34 19.65
N ILE A 377 -13.82 16.77 18.81
CA ILE A 377 -13.68 18.04 18.06
C ILE A 377 -13.71 19.25 18.99
N PHE A 378 -14.59 19.26 20.00
CA PHE A 378 -14.58 20.35 20.99
C PHE A 378 -13.28 20.40 21.79
N TYR A 379 -12.65 19.25 22.04
CA TYR A 379 -11.30 19.20 22.61
C TYR A 379 -10.27 19.83 21.66
N LEU A 380 -10.24 19.44 20.38
CA LEU A 380 -9.34 20.04 19.39
C LEU A 380 -9.54 21.54 19.21
N ILE A 381 -10.79 22.01 19.26
CA ILE A 381 -11.10 23.44 19.22
C ILE A 381 -10.48 24.15 20.44
N LYS A 382 -10.60 23.57 21.63
CA LYS A 382 -10.01 24.16 22.85
C LYS A 382 -8.48 24.19 22.78
N ASP A 383 -7.86 23.12 22.31
CA ASP A 383 -6.41 23.06 22.14
C ASP A 383 -5.94 24.09 21.10
N TYR A 384 -6.61 24.19 19.95
CA TYR A 384 -6.33 25.24 18.98
C TYR A 384 -6.45 26.63 19.60
N MET A 385 -7.50 26.91 20.37
CA MET A 385 -7.68 28.20 21.03
C MET A 385 -6.59 28.51 22.07
N ARG A 386 -5.95 27.47 22.63
CA ARG A 386 -4.84 27.60 23.58
C ARG A 386 -3.49 27.79 22.87
N GLU A 387 -3.28 27.08 21.78
CA GLU A 387 -1.99 26.95 21.09
C GLU A 387 -1.83 27.88 19.88
N GLY A 388 -2.94 28.40 19.32
CA GLY A 388 -2.92 29.34 18.20
C GLY A 388 -2.23 28.76 16.97
N ASP A 389 -1.22 29.47 16.46
CA ASP A 389 -0.43 29.06 15.28
C ASP A 389 0.45 27.83 15.52
N ASP A 390 0.75 27.49 16.77
CA ASP A 390 1.53 26.29 17.14
C ASP A 390 0.66 25.01 17.15
N PHE A 391 -0.65 25.14 16.94
CA PHE A 391 -1.55 23.99 16.87
C PHE A 391 -1.32 23.17 15.59
N GLU A 392 -0.43 22.18 15.68
CA GLU A 392 -0.22 21.21 14.62
C GLU A 392 -1.30 20.12 14.64
N LEU A 393 -2.44 20.37 13.99
CA LEU A 393 -3.09 19.27 13.29
C LEU A 393 -2.02 18.67 12.38
N ASN A 394 -1.88 17.34 12.36
CA ASN A 394 -0.92 16.60 11.54
C ASN A 394 -1.25 16.73 10.03
N LEU A 395 -1.28 17.97 9.57
CA LEU A 395 -1.76 18.54 8.33
C LEU A 395 -0.75 18.22 7.24
N ASN A 396 0.53 18.37 7.56
CA ASN A 396 1.64 17.95 6.73
C ASN A 396 1.57 16.46 6.39
N ARG A 397 1.13 15.59 7.31
CA ARG A 397 0.97 14.15 7.04
C ARG A 397 -0.25 13.86 6.17
N GLN A 398 -1.38 14.55 6.39
CA GLN A 398 -2.57 14.37 5.56
C GLN A 398 -2.42 14.98 4.15
N ILE A 399 -1.77 16.13 4.02
CA ILE A 399 -1.46 16.78 2.75
C ILE A 399 -0.44 15.95 1.97
N ARG A 400 0.61 15.40 2.61
CA ARG A 400 1.55 14.49 1.94
C ARG A 400 0.86 13.23 1.43
N TYR A 401 -0.11 12.68 2.17
CA TYR A 401 -0.76 11.43 1.81
C TYR A 401 -1.82 11.59 0.70
N TYR A 402 -2.66 12.61 0.78
CA TYR A 402 -3.76 12.79 -0.17
C TYR A 402 -3.44 13.79 -1.29
N GLY A 403 -2.43 14.65 -1.12
CA GLY A 403 -2.27 15.88 -1.90
C GLY A 403 -3.27 16.95 -1.45
N GLU A 404 -2.81 18.20 -1.27
CA GLU A 404 -3.62 19.30 -0.74
C GLU A 404 -4.92 19.50 -1.54
N THR A 405 -4.82 19.56 -2.88
CA THR A 405 -5.95 19.79 -3.78
C THR A 405 -7.00 18.67 -3.69
N THR A 406 -6.55 17.42 -3.63
CA THR A 406 -7.42 16.23 -3.59
C THR A 406 -8.11 16.09 -2.23
N LEU A 407 -7.39 16.30 -1.12
CA LEU A 407 -7.96 16.28 0.22
C LEU A 407 -9.09 17.32 0.36
N HIS A 408 -8.84 18.54 -0.10
CA HIS A 408 -9.86 19.59 -0.07
C HIS A 408 -11.05 19.28 -0.96
N LYS A 409 -10.83 18.69 -2.15
CA LYS A 409 -11.92 18.29 -3.04
C LYS A 409 -12.81 17.22 -2.41
N ILE A 410 -12.22 16.21 -1.76
CA ILE A 410 -12.95 15.14 -1.06
C ILE A 410 -13.77 15.71 0.10
N LEU A 411 -13.12 16.48 0.99
CA LEU A 411 -13.79 17.09 2.14
C LEU A 411 -14.90 18.05 1.71
N LYS A 412 -14.70 18.82 0.64
CA LYS A 412 -15.71 19.70 0.06
C LYS A 412 -16.91 18.90 -0.44
N ASN A 413 -16.70 17.82 -1.21
CA ASN A 413 -17.79 16.99 -1.72
C ASN A 413 -18.65 16.42 -0.57
N ASP A 414 -18.02 15.91 0.50
CA ASP A 414 -18.72 15.40 1.67
C ASP A 414 -19.56 16.46 2.39
N MET A 415 -19.06 17.70 2.44
CA MET A 415 -19.81 18.81 3.05
C MET A 415 -20.90 19.34 2.12
N ASP A 416 -20.68 19.36 0.81
CA ASP A 416 -21.72 19.69 -0.16
C ASP A 416 -22.87 18.69 -0.04
N ASP A 417 -22.57 17.39 0.02
CA ASP A 417 -23.57 16.34 0.28
C ASP A 417 -24.33 16.55 1.59
N TYR A 418 -23.65 17.00 2.64
CA TYR A 418 -24.29 17.37 3.90
C TYR A 418 -25.18 18.62 3.75
N ILE A 419 -24.71 19.67 3.10
CA ILE A 419 -25.44 20.93 2.87
C ILE A 419 -26.73 20.67 2.10
N PHE A 420 -26.66 19.81 1.08
CA PHE A 420 -27.80 19.44 0.23
C PHE A 420 -28.67 18.31 0.83
N GLY A 421 -28.36 17.85 2.05
CA GLY A 421 -29.17 16.83 2.75
C GLY A 421 -29.12 15.44 2.12
N ARG A 422 -28.08 15.14 1.32
CA ARG A 422 -27.95 13.88 0.56
C ARG A 422 -27.39 12.75 1.42
N LYS A 423 -26.48 13.06 2.35
CA LYS A 423 -25.82 12.03 3.18
C LYS A 423 -25.27 12.62 4.48
N LEU A 424 -25.49 11.92 5.60
CA LEU A 424 -24.89 12.27 6.89
C LEU A 424 -23.85 11.22 7.28
N SER A 425 -22.57 11.59 7.22
CA SER A 425 -21.49 10.76 7.76
C SER A 425 -21.46 10.82 9.28
N THR A 426 -21.23 9.69 9.96
CA THR A 426 -21.03 9.61 11.42
C THR A 426 -19.90 10.51 11.92
N ILE A 427 -18.92 10.79 11.05
CA ILE A 427 -17.76 11.64 11.33
C ILE A 427 -17.83 13.00 10.60
N ILE A 428 -19.01 13.44 10.16
CA ILE A 428 -19.17 14.70 9.41
C ILE A 428 -18.62 15.91 10.17
N SER A 429 -18.80 15.93 11.49
CA SER A 429 -18.29 16.99 12.35
C SER A 429 -16.76 17.10 12.24
N LEU A 430 -16.06 15.96 12.13
CA LEU A 430 -14.60 15.92 11.99
C LEU A 430 -14.19 16.41 10.60
N LYS A 431 -14.92 16.00 9.55
CA LYS A 431 -14.66 16.47 8.18
C LYS A 431 -14.82 17.98 8.06
N ILE A 432 -15.86 18.56 8.68
CA ILE A 432 -16.08 20.00 8.77
C ILE A 432 -14.89 20.67 9.47
N PHE A 433 -14.55 20.21 10.68
CA PHE A 433 -13.42 20.76 11.44
C PHE A 433 -12.11 20.72 10.65
N THR A 434 -11.78 19.56 10.07
CA THR A 434 -10.59 19.36 9.24
C THR A 434 -10.58 20.31 8.05
N TYR A 435 -11.67 20.43 7.28
CA TYR A 435 -11.70 21.31 6.11
C TYR A 435 -11.37 22.77 6.43
N PHE A 436 -11.89 23.29 7.54
CA PHE A 436 -11.70 24.70 7.90
C PHE A 436 -10.37 25.00 8.57
N THR A 437 -9.72 24.00 9.17
CA THR A 437 -8.41 24.10 9.82
C THR A 437 -7.25 23.77 8.89
N THR A 438 -7.48 23.01 7.81
CA THR A 438 -6.43 22.65 6.84
C THR A 438 -6.10 23.73 5.81
N LYS A 439 -6.89 24.82 5.73
CA LYS A 439 -6.63 25.92 4.80
C LYS A 439 -5.42 26.76 5.24
N PRO A 440 -4.57 27.27 4.33
CA PRO A 440 -3.51 28.22 4.67
C PRO A 440 -4.07 29.47 5.37
N THR A 441 -3.39 30.00 6.38
CA THR A 441 -3.85 31.13 7.21
C THR A 441 -4.28 32.34 6.37
N GLU A 442 -3.54 32.65 5.30
CA GLU A 442 -3.83 33.70 4.34
C GLU A 442 -5.16 33.52 3.57
N GLN A 443 -5.60 32.28 3.37
CA GLN A 443 -6.87 31.96 2.71
C GLN A 443 -8.03 31.80 3.71
N ARG A 444 -7.75 31.71 5.03
CA ARG A 444 -8.78 31.48 6.06
C ARG A 444 -9.74 32.66 6.23
N ASN A 445 -9.31 33.86 5.85
CA ASN A 445 -10.04 35.12 5.99
C ASN A 445 -10.79 35.55 4.72
N LEU A 446 -10.72 34.77 3.64
CA LEU A 446 -11.39 35.13 2.39
C LEU A 446 -12.92 34.98 2.51
N PRO A 447 -13.72 35.93 1.99
CA PRO A 447 -15.19 35.87 1.99
C PRO A 447 -15.82 34.54 1.55
N PRO A 448 -15.26 33.79 0.56
CA PRO A 448 -15.81 32.50 0.14
C PRO A 448 -15.82 31.45 1.27
N LEU A 449 -14.81 31.40 2.13
CA LEU A 449 -14.74 30.41 3.20
C LEU A 449 -15.73 30.71 4.33
N LYS A 450 -15.94 32.00 4.64
CA LYS A 450 -16.95 32.47 5.60
C LYS A 450 -18.37 32.16 5.11
N ASN A 451 -18.64 32.40 3.84
CA ASN A 451 -19.92 32.07 3.21
C ASN A 451 -20.17 30.56 3.26
N TYR A 452 -19.13 29.75 3.05
CA TYR A 452 -19.27 28.30 3.08
C TYR A 452 -19.51 27.75 4.49
N LEU A 453 -18.83 28.27 5.53
CA LEU A 453 -19.12 27.92 6.92
C LEU A 453 -20.57 28.27 7.32
N ASN A 454 -21.08 29.42 6.85
CA ASN A 454 -22.47 29.82 7.04
C ASN A 454 -23.46 28.88 6.33
N GLN A 455 -23.12 28.37 5.14
CA GLN A 455 -23.94 27.36 4.46
C GLN A 455 -24.04 26.08 5.27
N VAL A 456 -22.91 25.59 5.81
CA VAL A 456 -22.89 24.42 6.70
C VAL A 456 -23.71 24.67 7.98
N TYR A 457 -23.59 25.85 8.59
CA TYR A 457 -24.37 26.24 9.76
C TYR A 457 -25.88 26.24 9.47
N ASN A 458 -26.30 26.85 8.36
CA ASN A 458 -27.70 26.91 7.97
C ASN A 458 -28.26 25.52 7.64
N ALA A 459 -27.47 24.66 7.01
CA ALA A 459 -27.84 23.26 6.81
C ALA A 459 -28.01 22.53 8.15
N ALA A 460 -27.11 22.74 9.10
CA ALA A 460 -27.21 22.18 10.46
C ALA A 460 -28.42 22.72 11.25
N LEU A 461 -28.81 23.97 11.02
CA LEU A 461 -30.03 24.55 11.59
C LEU A 461 -31.28 23.86 11.02
N LYS A 462 -31.37 23.75 9.69
CA LYS A 462 -32.48 23.07 8.99
C LYS A 462 -32.62 21.61 9.39
N GLN A 463 -31.49 20.92 9.58
CA GLN A 463 -31.45 19.49 9.94
C GLN A 463 -31.52 19.23 11.46
N GLY A 464 -31.62 20.28 12.30
CA GLY A 464 -31.70 20.11 13.76
C GLY A 464 -30.40 19.61 14.43
N HIS A 465 -29.26 19.73 13.76
CA HIS A 465 -27.96 19.26 14.26
C HIS A 465 -27.26 20.30 15.15
N SER A 466 -27.74 20.43 16.40
CA SER A 466 -27.27 21.46 17.35
C SER A 466 -25.76 21.41 17.66
N ASN A 467 -25.12 20.25 17.62
CA ASN A 467 -23.67 20.14 17.87
C ASN A 467 -22.84 20.63 16.67
N ILE A 468 -23.27 20.38 15.43
CA ILE A 468 -22.62 20.95 14.25
C ILE A 468 -22.80 22.47 14.23
N GLN A 469 -23.97 22.98 14.63
CA GLN A 469 -24.17 24.43 14.80
C GLN A 469 -23.17 25.05 15.79
N LYS A 470 -22.95 24.39 16.93
CA LYS A 470 -21.95 24.81 17.93
C LYS A 470 -20.52 24.76 17.35
N ILE A 471 -20.14 23.69 16.67
CA ILE A 471 -18.82 23.56 16.01
C ILE A 471 -18.61 24.70 15.01
N CYS A 472 -19.60 25.01 14.16
CA CYS A 472 -19.49 26.13 13.23
C CYS A 472 -19.34 27.48 13.94
N LYS A 473 -20.02 27.69 15.07
CA LYS A 473 -19.89 28.92 15.88
C LYS A 473 -18.49 29.04 16.49
N GLU A 474 -17.95 27.96 17.04
CA GLU A 474 -16.59 27.98 17.62
C GLU A 474 -15.53 28.13 16.52
N LEU A 475 -15.67 27.46 15.37
CA LEU A 475 -14.79 27.66 14.21
C LEU A 475 -14.83 29.12 13.70
N ALA A 476 -15.98 29.79 13.79
CA ALA A 476 -16.08 31.21 13.47
C ALA A 476 -15.40 32.10 14.52
N ARG A 477 -15.41 31.70 15.81
CA ARG A 477 -14.76 32.43 16.92
C ARG A 477 -13.24 32.28 16.91
N MET A 478 -12.72 31.09 16.61
CA MET A 478 -11.27 30.84 16.45
C MET A 478 -10.66 31.89 15.53
N LYS A 479 -11.37 32.22 14.45
CA LYS A 479 -10.95 33.18 13.44
C LYS A 479 -11.05 34.65 13.85
N SER A 480 -11.87 34.99 14.84
CA SER A 480 -11.95 36.36 15.36
C SER A 480 -10.81 36.70 16.32
N GLN A 481 -10.16 35.70 16.91
CA GLN A 481 -8.98 35.91 17.76
C GLN A 481 -7.69 36.05 16.94
N ASP A 482 -7.57 35.34 15.81
CA ASP A 482 -6.43 35.47 14.88
C ASP A 482 -6.29 36.92 14.33
N ILE A 483 -7.41 37.65 14.16
CA ILE A 483 -7.39 39.06 13.72
C ILE A 483 -6.82 39.99 14.79
N LEU A 484 -7.06 39.70 16.07
CA LEU A 484 -6.60 40.54 17.20
C LEU A 484 -5.12 40.32 17.54
N LEU A 485 -4.55 39.17 17.18
CA LEU A 485 -3.14 38.84 17.43
C LEU A 485 -2.20 39.35 16.34
N THR A 486 -2.70 39.66 15.14
CA THR A 486 -1.90 40.25 14.04
C THR A 486 -1.82 41.78 14.05
N GLU A 487 -2.53 42.47 14.96
CA GLU A 487 -2.51 43.95 15.09
C GLU A 487 -1.70 44.47 16.30
N TYR A 488 -0.90 43.62 16.96
CA TYR A 488 0.11 43.98 17.96
C TYR A 488 1.49 43.46 17.54
#